data_AF-A0A660SKF9-F1
#
_entry.id   AF-A0A660SKF9-F1
#
_cell.length_a   1.000
_cell.length_b   1.000
_cell.length_c   1.000
_cell.angle_alpha   90.00
_cell.angle_beta   90.00
_cell.angle_gamma   90.00
#
_symmetry.space_group_name_H-M   'P 1'
#
loop_
_entity.id
_entity.type
_entity.pdbx_description
1 polymer ?
#
loop_
_entity_poly.entity_id
_entity_poly.type
_entity_poly.pdbx_seq_one_letter_code
_entity_poly.pdbx_strand_id
1 'polypeptide(L)'
;MSLLAGFDKKTTEALLEWFREHGVAYPWADSPDAWGIWVSEVMLQQTTVGAVEPRYRRWMERFPTPRALAAAGEQEVLREWEGLGYYNRARNLASAAAEVQNIYGGRIPEEAEELRKLPGVGEYIAAAVSSFAFGKRRAAVDANGRRIAQRLEAR
;
A
#
# COMPACT_ATOMS: atom_id res chain seq x y z
N MET A 1 19.98 -2.35 -16.40
CA MET A 1 20.23 -1.01 -15.82
C MET A 1 19.37 -0.87 -14.57
N SER A 2 19.88 -0.20 -13.53
CA SER A 2 19.15 -0.02 -12.27
C SER A 2 18.03 0.98 -12.48
N LEU A 3 16.80 0.64 -12.09
CA LEU A 3 15.61 1.50 -12.26
C LEU A 3 15.70 2.85 -11.52
N LEU A 4 16.69 3.00 -10.64
CA LEU A 4 16.96 4.21 -9.87
C LEU A 4 18.14 5.02 -10.42
N ALA A 5 18.77 4.58 -11.52
CA ALA A 5 19.97 5.24 -12.04
C ALA A 5 19.73 6.69 -12.48
N GLY A 6 18.50 7.01 -12.94
CA GLY A 6 18.09 8.37 -13.29
C GLY A 6 17.76 9.28 -12.09
N PHE A 7 17.79 8.79 -10.85
CA PHE A 7 17.54 9.58 -9.64
C PHE A 7 18.85 9.89 -8.91
N ASP A 8 19.65 10.79 -9.50
CA ASP A 8 20.82 11.33 -8.81
C ASP A 8 20.43 12.25 -7.64
N LYS A 9 21.42 12.65 -6.83
CA LYS A 9 21.20 13.49 -5.64
C LYS A 9 20.40 14.76 -5.97
N LYS A 10 20.75 15.44 -7.07
CA LYS A 10 20.09 16.69 -7.50
C LYS A 10 18.63 16.44 -7.86
N THR A 11 18.35 15.37 -8.59
CA THR A 11 16.99 14.99 -9.00
C THR A 11 16.15 14.57 -7.79
N THR A 12 16.73 13.81 -6.86
CA THR A 12 16.06 13.44 -5.60
C THR A 12 15.71 14.67 -4.76
N GLU A 13 16.65 15.60 -4.57
CA GLU A 13 16.42 16.83 -3.79
C GLU A 13 15.31 17.69 -4.42
N ALA A 14 15.34 17.86 -5.74
CA ALA A 14 14.32 18.61 -6.47
C ALA A 14 12.93 17.95 -6.40
N LEU A 15 12.86 16.61 -6.51
CA LEU A 15 11.60 15.87 -6.39
C LEU A 15 11.01 15.99 -4.98
N LEU A 16 11.86 15.91 -3.95
CA LEU A 16 11.42 16.05 -2.56
C LEU A 16 10.92 17.47 -2.26
N GLU A 17 11.57 18.51 -2.78
CA GLU A 17 11.08 19.88 -2.66
C GLU A 17 9.73 20.05 -3.35
N TRP A 18 9.64 19.61 -4.61
CA TRP A 18 8.37 19.67 -5.34
C TRP A 18 7.24 18.94 -4.60
N PHE A 19 7.51 17.75 -4.04
CA PHE A 19 6.52 16.99 -3.29
C PHE A 19 6.10 17.68 -1.99
N ARG A 20 7.00 18.40 -1.31
CA ARG A 20 6.63 19.21 -0.13
C ARG A 20 5.63 20.31 -0.47
N GLU A 21 5.82 20.96 -1.62
CA GLU A 21 5.00 22.09 -2.05
C GLU A 21 3.69 21.68 -2.75
N HIS A 22 3.72 20.55 -3.49
CA HIS A 22 2.64 20.15 -4.39
C HIS A 22 2.03 18.78 -4.06
N GLY A 23 2.55 18.09 -3.05
CA GLY A 23 2.05 16.79 -2.62
C GLY A 23 0.59 16.88 -2.18
N VAL A 24 -0.19 15.86 -2.51
CA VAL A 24 -1.59 15.75 -2.07
C VAL A 24 -1.64 14.87 -0.83
N ALA A 25 -2.21 15.41 0.25
CA ALA A 25 -2.51 14.67 1.46
C ALA A 25 -3.74 13.78 1.23
N TYR A 26 -3.55 12.47 1.32
CA TYR A 26 -4.61 11.47 1.29
C TYR A 26 -4.79 10.83 2.67
N PRO A 27 -5.95 10.24 2.99
CA PRO A 27 -6.24 9.70 4.33
C PRO A 27 -5.26 8.64 4.82
N TRP A 28 -4.65 7.89 3.90
CA TRP A 28 -3.62 6.88 4.19
C TRP A 28 -2.20 7.46 4.33
N ALA A 29 -1.99 8.73 3.95
CA ALA A 29 -0.71 9.42 4.06
C ALA A 29 -0.57 10.25 5.35
N ASP A 30 -1.67 10.79 5.88
CA ASP A 30 -1.65 11.69 7.05
C ASP A 30 -1.44 10.98 8.41
N SER A 31 -1.68 9.67 8.47
CA SER A 31 -1.44 8.85 9.66
C SER A 31 -0.95 7.46 9.22
N PRO A 32 0.34 7.32 8.87
CA PRO A 32 0.88 6.13 8.22
C PRO A 32 1.07 4.99 9.22
N ASP A 33 -0.01 4.38 9.67
CA ASP A 33 0.07 3.05 10.27
C ASP A 33 0.17 2.00 9.15
N ALA A 34 0.88 0.91 9.43
CA ALA A 34 1.15 -0.13 8.43
C ALA A 34 -0.13 -0.77 7.87
N TRP A 35 -1.23 -0.77 8.63
CA TRP A 35 -2.50 -1.32 8.19
C TRP A 35 -3.19 -0.39 7.19
N GLY A 36 -3.29 0.90 7.51
CA GLY A 36 -3.84 1.91 6.60
C GLY A 36 -3.13 1.96 5.26
N ILE A 37 -1.79 2.00 5.27
CA ILE A 37 -0.97 1.97 4.04
C ILE A 37 -1.25 0.69 3.24
N TRP A 38 -1.25 -0.48 3.90
CA TRP A 38 -1.46 -1.73 3.18
C TRP A 38 -2.85 -1.79 2.55
N VAL A 39 -3.90 -1.41 3.28
CA VAL A 39 -5.28 -1.35 2.76
C VAL A 39 -5.34 -0.42 1.53
N SER A 40 -4.76 0.78 1.62
CA SER A 40 -4.77 1.73 0.49
C SER A 40 -4.04 1.17 -0.73
N GLU A 41 -2.87 0.55 -0.54
CA GLU A 41 -2.10 -0.03 -1.64
C GLU A 41 -2.87 -1.18 -2.32
N VAL A 42 -3.60 -2.00 -1.56
CA VAL A 42 -4.47 -3.04 -2.13
C VAL A 42 -5.62 -2.41 -2.91
N MET A 43 -6.29 -1.38 -2.37
CA MET A 43 -7.40 -0.71 -3.04
C MET A 43 -6.98 0.02 -4.32
N LEU A 44 -5.80 0.65 -4.33
CA LEU A 44 -5.27 1.40 -5.48
C LEU A 44 -4.83 0.52 -6.66
N GLN A 45 -4.77 -0.80 -6.48
CA GLN A 45 -4.53 -1.72 -7.59
C GLN A 45 -5.67 -1.65 -8.62
N GLN A 46 -5.38 -1.12 -9.81
CA GLN A 46 -6.35 -1.02 -10.91
C GLN A 46 -7.62 -0.24 -10.51
N THR A 47 -7.52 0.71 -9.59
CA THR A 47 -8.62 1.59 -9.16
C THR A 47 -8.09 3.01 -8.98
N THR A 48 -8.87 4.02 -9.36
CA THR A 48 -8.44 5.42 -9.28
C THR A 48 -8.51 5.95 -7.85
N VAL A 49 -7.64 6.90 -7.51
CA VAL A 49 -7.61 7.54 -6.18
C VAL A 49 -8.97 8.11 -5.78
N GLY A 50 -9.66 8.81 -6.70
CA GLY A 50 -10.98 9.39 -6.43
C GLY A 50 -12.08 8.36 -6.13
N ALA A 51 -11.96 7.14 -6.67
CA ALA A 51 -12.87 6.05 -6.31
C ALA A 51 -12.47 5.39 -4.98
N VAL A 52 -11.16 5.30 -4.69
CA VAL A 52 -10.63 4.68 -3.48
C VAL A 52 -10.88 5.53 -2.24
N GLU A 53 -10.69 6.84 -2.29
CA GLU A 53 -10.71 7.69 -1.08
C GLU A 53 -11.97 7.52 -0.20
N PRO A 54 -13.22 7.67 -0.71
CA PRO A 54 -14.40 7.50 0.11
C PRO A 54 -14.58 6.04 0.59
N ARG A 55 -14.11 5.06 -0.18
CA ARG A 55 -14.20 3.63 0.17
C ARG A 55 -13.20 3.26 1.25
N TYR A 56 -11.99 3.82 1.19
CA TYR A 56 -10.97 3.66 2.21
C TYR A 56 -11.45 4.19 3.56
N ARG A 57 -12.04 5.40 3.61
CA ARG A 57 -12.57 5.97 4.86
C ARG A 57 -13.60 5.05 5.51
N ARG A 58 -14.61 4.63 4.75
CA ARG A 58 -15.64 3.67 5.22
C ARG A 58 -15.03 2.34 5.67
N TRP A 59 -14.08 1.81 4.90
CA TRP A 59 -13.39 0.57 5.25
C TRP A 59 -12.63 0.69 6.57
N MET A 60 -11.89 1.78 6.77
CA MET A 60 -11.10 1.98 8.00
C MET A 60 -11.99 2.27 9.21
N GLU A 61 -13.17 2.86 9.04
CA GLU A 61 -14.17 2.95 10.11
C GLU A 61 -14.66 1.57 10.54
N ARG A 62 -14.91 0.66 9.58
CA ARG A 62 -15.43 -0.68 9.89
C ARG A 62 -14.35 -1.66 10.34
N PHE A 63 -13.18 -1.61 9.71
CA PHE A 63 -12.05 -2.52 9.92
C PHE A 63 -10.76 -1.72 10.22
N PRO A 64 -10.71 -1.02 11.38
CA PRO A 64 -9.57 -0.13 11.71
C PRO A 64 -8.26 -0.87 11.97
N THR A 65 -8.28 -2.20 12.07
CA THR A 65 -7.10 -3.01 12.36
C THR A 65 -7.16 -4.35 11.61
N PRO A 66 -6.03 -5.06 11.44
CA PRO A 66 -6.03 -6.43 10.91
C PRO A 66 -6.91 -7.36 11.75
N ARG A 67 -6.93 -7.18 13.08
CA ARG A 67 -7.76 -7.99 13.99
C ARG A 67 -9.25 -7.82 13.70
N ALA A 68 -9.69 -6.58 13.42
CA ALA A 68 -11.10 -6.30 13.12
C ALA A 68 -11.52 -6.96 11.80
N LEU A 69 -10.67 -6.91 10.77
CA LEU A 69 -10.94 -7.59 9.50
C LEU A 69 -10.92 -9.11 9.65
N ALA A 70 -9.95 -9.66 10.38
CA ALA A 70 -9.82 -11.10 10.61
C ALA A 70 -11.01 -11.70 11.37
N ALA A 71 -11.70 -10.90 12.19
CA ALA A 71 -12.91 -11.31 12.90
C ALA A 71 -14.20 -11.18 12.05
N ALA A 72 -14.15 -10.53 10.89
CA ALA A 72 -15.30 -10.30 10.04
C ALA A 72 -15.64 -11.51 9.18
N GLY A 73 -16.94 -11.73 8.93
CA GLY A 73 -17.39 -12.77 8.00
C GLY A 73 -17.16 -12.35 6.54
N GLU A 74 -16.94 -13.31 5.64
CA GLU A 74 -16.65 -13.02 4.22
C GLU A 74 -17.72 -12.12 3.57
N GLN A 75 -19.00 -12.36 3.83
CA GLN A 75 -20.09 -11.54 3.26
C GLN A 75 -19.99 -10.07 3.67
N GLU A 76 -19.53 -9.81 4.89
CA GLU A 76 -19.34 -8.46 5.40
C GLU A 76 -18.17 -7.77 4.71
N VAL A 77 -17.04 -8.48 4.59
CA VAL A 77 -15.85 -8.03 3.86
C VAL A 77 -16.20 -7.67 2.41
N LEU A 78 -16.93 -8.54 1.71
CA LEU A 78 -17.31 -8.29 0.31
C LEU A 78 -18.30 -7.14 0.15
N ARG A 79 -19.21 -6.94 1.13
CA ARG A 79 -20.13 -5.80 1.16
C ARG A 79 -19.41 -4.47 1.35
N GLU A 80 -18.37 -4.44 2.20
CA GLU A 80 -17.55 -3.25 2.37
C GLU A 80 -16.70 -2.96 1.12
N TRP A 81 -16.31 -3.99 0.37
CA TRP A 81 -15.55 -3.90 -0.88
C TRP A 81 -16.39 -3.58 -2.13
N GLU A 82 -17.72 -3.56 -2.00
CA GLU A 82 -18.63 -3.41 -3.14
C GLU A 82 -18.31 -2.16 -3.98
N GLY A 83 -18.22 -2.35 -5.30
CA GLY A 83 -17.92 -1.30 -6.27
C GLY A 83 -16.44 -1.06 -6.57
N LEU A 84 -15.51 -1.65 -5.81
CA LEU A 84 -14.06 -1.57 -6.11
C LEU A 84 -13.58 -2.60 -7.15
N GLY A 85 -14.39 -3.62 -7.45
CA GLY A 85 -14.01 -4.71 -8.36
C GLY A 85 -12.86 -5.58 -7.83
N TYR A 86 -12.46 -6.60 -8.61
CA TYR A 86 -11.38 -7.53 -8.27
C TYR A 86 -11.49 -8.09 -6.83
N TYR A 87 -12.63 -8.69 -6.49
CA TYR A 87 -12.97 -9.13 -5.13
C TYR A 87 -11.99 -10.12 -4.49
N ASN A 88 -11.15 -10.80 -5.27
CA ASN A 88 -10.07 -11.61 -4.71
C ASN A 88 -9.05 -10.78 -3.91
N ARG A 89 -8.92 -9.48 -4.17
CA ARG A 89 -8.12 -8.57 -3.33
C ARG A 89 -8.66 -8.49 -1.91
N ALA A 90 -9.98 -8.34 -1.75
CA ALA A 90 -10.63 -8.30 -0.45
C ALA A 90 -10.48 -9.63 0.30
N ARG A 91 -10.65 -10.75 -0.39
CA ARG A 91 -10.46 -12.09 0.18
C ARG A 91 -9.03 -12.32 0.64
N ASN A 92 -8.05 -11.99 -0.20
CA ASN A 92 -6.63 -12.11 0.16
C ASN A 92 -6.29 -11.20 1.34
N LEU A 93 -6.79 -9.97 1.36
CA LEU A 93 -6.57 -9.04 2.47
C LEU A 93 -7.14 -9.58 3.79
N ALA A 94 -8.34 -10.20 3.77
CA ALA A 94 -8.93 -10.84 4.94
C ALA A 94 -8.12 -12.07 5.40
N SER A 95 -7.71 -12.94 4.47
CA SER A 95 -6.84 -14.08 4.77
C SER A 95 -5.49 -13.64 5.35
N ALA A 96 -4.89 -12.59 4.79
CA ALA A 96 -3.63 -12.03 5.25
C ALA A 96 -3.78 -11.39 6.63
N ALA A 97 -4.89 -10.70 6.90
CA ALA A 97 -5.18 -10.18 8.23
C ALA A 97 -5.31 -11.30 9.28
N ALA A 98 -5.92 -12.43 8.93
CA ALA A 98 -5.97 -13.61 9.78
C ALA A 98 -4.58 -14.21 10.03
N GLU A 99 -3.72 -14.31 9.01
CA GLU A 99 -2.33 -14.75 9.17
C GLU A 99 -1.51 -13.81 10.06
N VAL A 100 -1.71 -12.50 9.95
CA VAL A 100 -1.10 -11.51 10.87
C VAL A 100 -1.46 -11.80 12.32
N GLN A 101 -2.71 -12.18 12.60
CA GLN A 101 -3.09 -12.58 13.96
C GLN A 101 -2.43 -13.90 14.39
N ASN A 102 -2.53 -14.92 13.55
CA ASN A 102 -2.17 -16.30 13.90
C ASN A 102 -0.66 -16.53 13.96
N ILE A 103 0.10 -15.94 13.04
CA ILE A 103 1.54 -16.18 12.88
C ILE A 103 2.36 -15.07 13.54
N TYR A 104 1.92 -13.81 13.42
CA TYR A 104 2.68 -12.64 13.86
C TYR A 104 2.13 -11.97 15.12
N GLY A 105 1.18 -12.63 15.83
CA GLY A 105 0.63 -12.13 17.09
C GLY A 105 -0.09 -10.79 16.98
N GLY A 106 -0.65 -10.52 15.80
CA GLY A 106 -1.38 -9.29 15.49
C GLY A 106 -0.51 -8.11 15.07
N ARG A 107 0.81 -8.29 14.95
CA ARG A 107 1.73 -7.26 14.47
C ARG A 107 2.04 -7.47 12.99
N ILE A 108 1.88 -6.43 12.19
CA ILE A 108 2.29 -6.46 10.78
C ILE A 108 3.82 -6.54 10.74
N PRO A 109 4.43 -7.50 10.01
CA PRO A 109 5.87 -7.60 9.93
C PRO A 109 6.47 -6.39 9.19
N GLU A 110 7.64 -5.93 9.65
CA GLU A 110 8.28 -4.74 9.08
C GLU A 110 9.11 -5.05 7.82
N GLU A 111 9.62 -6.28 7.73
CA GLU A 111 10.52 -6.71 6.67
C GLU A 111 9.71 -7.11 5.43
N ALA A 112 10.14 -6.62 4.26
CA ALA A 112 9.47 -6.87 2.99
C ALA A 112 9.40 -8.37 2.67
N GLU A 113 10.42 -9.12 3.05
CA GLU A 113 10.52 -10.57 2.85
C GLU A 113 9.46 -11.34 3.65
N GLU A 114 9.13 -10.88 4.85
CA GLU A 114 8.05 -11.45 5.67
C GLU A 114 6.67 -11.00 5.17
N LEU A 115 6.53 -9.73 4.80
CA LEU A 115 5.30 -9.19 4.18
C LEU A 115 4.92 -9.99 2.93
N ARG A 116 5.89 -10.35 2.08
CA ARG A 116 5.67 -11.15 0.85
C ARG A 116 5.13 -12.56 1.08
N LYS A 117 5.19 -13.07 2.31
CA LYS A 117 4.60 -14.38 2.64
C LYS A 117 3.09 -14.30 2.80
N LEU A 118 2.55 -13.11 3.06
CA LEU A 118 1.12 -12.89 3.30
C LEU A 118 0.31 -12.96 1.99
N PRO A 119 -0.90 -13.53 2.01
CA PRO A 119 -1.79 -13.63 0.85
C PRO A 119 -2.01 -12.31 0.13
N GLY A 120 -1.81 -12.31 -1.19
CA GLY A 120 -2.03 -11.13 -2.04
C GLY A 120 -0.97 -10.03 -1.91
N VAL A 121 0.09 -10.22 -1.10
CA VAL A 121 1.18 -9.25 -0.95
C VAL A 121 2.28 -9.55 -1.96
N GLY A 122 2.27 -8.79 -3.06
CA GLY A 122 3.35 -8.80 -4.05
C GLY A 122 4.54 -7.93 -3.64
N GLU A 123 5.58 -7.93 -4.49
CA GLU A 123 6.81 -7.15 -4.27
C GLU A 123 6.57 -5.66 -4.03
N TYR A 124 5.65 -5.06 -4.80
CA TYR A 124 5.34 -3.65 -4.68
C TYR A 124 4.68 -3.31 -3.33
N ILE A 125 3.65 -4.05 -2.91
CA ILE A 125 2.99 -3.80 -1.61
C ILE A 125 3.98 -3.99 -0.46
N ALA A 126 4.78 -5.07 -0.50
CA ALA A 126 5.78 -5.31 0.52
C ALA A 126 6.81 -4.17 0.61
N ALA A 127 7.28 -3.66 -0.53
CA ALA A 127 8.17 -2.51 -0.57
C ALA A 127 7.48 -1.21 -0.08
N ALA A 128 6.22 -0.98 -0.45
CA ALA A 128 5.45 0.20 -0.04
C ALA A 128 5.21 0.22 1.47
N VAL A 129 4.69 -0.88 2.03
CA VAL A 129 4.43 -0.99 3.48
C VAL A 129 5.74 -0.90 4.28
N SER A 130 6.77 -1.66 3.90
CA SER A 130 8.07 -1.62 4.60
C SER A 130 8.74 -0.26 4.55
N SER A 131 8.66 0.47 3.43
CA SER A 131 9.26 1.80 3.30
C SER A 131 8.44 2.89 3.98
N PHE A 132 7.13 2.97 3.73
CA PHE A 132 6.28 4.04 4.22
C PHE A 132 5.96 3.92 5.72
N ALA A 133 5.69 2.71 6.22
CA ALA A 133 5.32 2.52 7.62
C ALA A 133 6.54 2.30 8.54
N PHE A 134 7.61 1.67 8.03
CA PHE A 134 8.73 1.22 8.85
C PHE A 134 10.10 1.82 8.43
N GLY A 135 10.11 2.74 7.46
CA GLY A 135 11.32 3.47 7.05
C GLY A 135 12.40 2.59 6.40
N LYS A 136 12.06 1.38 5.95
CA LYS A 136 13.03 0.47 5.32
C LYS A 136 13.44 1.03 3.96
N ARG A 137 14.72 0.86 3.60
CA ARG A 137 15.27 1.27 2.29
C ARG A 137 14.87 0.28 1.20
N ARG A 138 13.60 0.33 0.79
CA ARG A 138 13.02 -0.47 -0.29
C ARG A 138 12.31 0.45 -1.28
N ALA A 139 12.52 0.21 -2.57
CA ALA A 139 11.92 1.03 -3.61
C ALA A 139 10.55 0.45 -4.00
N ALA A 140 9.47 1.16 -3.67
CA ALA A 140 8.13 0.85 -4.12
C ALA A 140 7.89 1.46 -5.50
N VAL A 141 8.16 0.68 -6.56
CA VAL A 141 8.05 1.18 -7.94
C VAL A 141 6.91 0.51 -8.69
N ASP A 142 5.86 1.29 -8.93
CA ASP A 142 4.72 0.93 -9.77
C ASP A 142 4.94 1.35 -11.24
N ALA A 143 3.88 1.27 -12.06
CA ALA A 143 3.95 1.72 -13.45
C ALA A 143 4.26 3.22 -13.59
N ASN A 144 3.81 4.06 -12.64
CA ASN A 144 4.08 5.49 -12.67
C ASN A 144 5.56 5.78 -12.39
N GLY A 145 6.12 5.16 -11.34
CA GLY A 145 7.55 5.25 -11.02
C GLY A 145 8.44 4.78 -12.17
N ARG A 146 8.11 3.65 -12.80
CA ARG A 146 8.85 3.14 -13.98
C ARG A 146 8.81 4.12 -15.15
N ARG A 147 7.65 4.70 -15.44
CA ARG A 147 7.48 5.68 -16.52
C ARG A 147 8.34 6.92 -16.30
N ILE A 148 8.46 7.39 -15.06
CA ILE A 148 9.33 8.52 -14.71
C ILE A 148 10.80 8.13 -14.86
N ALA A 149 11.20 6.99 -14.28
CA ALA A 149 12.58 6.50 -14.34
C ALA A 149 13.09 6.39 -15.79
N GLN A 150 12.31 5.77 -16.68
CA GLN A 150 12.66 5.61 -18.09
C GLN A 150 12.84 6.95 -18.82
N ARG A 151 12.05 7.96 -18.46
CA ARG A 151 12.16 9.31 -19.07
C ARG A 151 13.32 10.11 -18.52
N LEU A 152 13.78 9.83 -17.29
CA LEU A 152 14.97 10.45 -16.71
C LEU A 152 16.25 9.83 -17.29
N GLU A 153 16.27 8.51 -17.49
CA GLU A 153 17.42 7.82 -18.10
C GLU A 153 17.62 8.14 -19.58
N ALA A 154 16.55 8.47 -20.30
CA ALA A 154 16.61 8.84 -21.71
C ALA A 154 17.09 10.29 -21.97
N ARG A 155 17.50 11.02 -20.93
CA ARG A 155 18.00 12.41 -21.02
C ARG A 155 19.52 12.47 -21.14
#